data_AF-A0A933XHV5-F1
#
_entry.id   AF-A0A933XHV5-F1
#
_cell.length_a   1.000
_cell.length_b   1.000
_cell.length_c   1.000
_cell.angle_alpha   90.00
_cell.angle_beta   90.00
_cell.angle_gamma   90.00
#
_symmetry.space_group_name_H-M   'P 1'
#
loop_
_entity.id
_entity.type
_entity.pdbx_description
1 polymer ?
#
loop_
_entity_poly.entity_id
_entity_poly.type
_entity_poly.pdbx_seq_one_letter_code
_entity_poly.pdbx_strand_id
1 'polypeptide(L)'
;MINKRAEAGKQKAESGFTLIELIITMVVFVLAIASASQIFTGLLTQFKQQSRITETNIEGNVGLDILRQDLDHAGFGLPWNVTGIADSNGDGVINFSDNVPGYNEASAPTYNDAPNNPPRAFRSGDGAGPDVPGSDYLVIKSAAAAADDAAGKNTRLTSAAPYVRTWALYTDDLSSTDRVIVISPGSTDANSRSLVVTGGSFHTQYSAVSSYAPADNTDVRLVYGVSAANAANTLRAPFNRSDYYISTNAALPVPPRCVAGTGVLVKATLDHATGELTELPVLDCVADMQVIFLDNAAGPAPHNDLSTFNDTDGNGTIDADEIRDQLSEVRVYILAYEGQRDPNYVFNNFTAGACATCVRVGMASALGRDYDLSAITDYLNYRWKVYTLAVTTDNLR
;
A
#
# COMPACT_ATOMS: atom_id res chain seq x y z
N MET A 1 79.29 73.78 21.02
CA MET A 1 79.57 72.72 21.99
C MET A 1 78.25 72.26 22.58
N ILE A 2 78.04 70.95 22.52
CA ILE A 2 76.78 70.23 22.75
C ILE A 2 76.33 70.34 24.21
N ASN A 3 75.04 70.56 24.45
CA ASN A 3 74.40 70.01 25.64
C ASN A 3 72.98 69.53 25.35
N LYS A 4 72.84 68.21 25.37
CA LYS A 4 71.60 67.42 25.28
C LYS A 4 70.65 67.81 26.41
N ARG A 5 69.37 68.06 26.11
CA ARG A 5 68.26 67.81 27.04
C ARG A 5 67.45 66.65 26.50
N ALA A 6 67.36 65.60 27.31
CA ALA A 6 66.62 64.39 27.04
C ALA A 6 65.11 64.66 27.20
N GLU A 7 64.33 64.31 26.18
CA GLU A 7 62.89 64.14 26.31
C GLU A 7 62.63 62.76 26.93
N ALA A 8 62.06 62.77 28.13
CA ALA A 8 61.63 61.56 28.83
C ALA A 8 60.31 61.07 28.21
N GLY A 9 60.35 59.89 27.60
CA GLY A 9 59.19 59.18 27.11
C GLY A 9 58.22 58.84 28.25
N LYS A 10 56.96 59.27 28.09
CA LYS A 10 55.84 58.89 28.96
C LYS A 10 55.48 57.43 28.68
N GLN A 11 56.02 56.50 29.45
CA GLN A 11 55.57 55.10 29.46
C GLN A 11 54.09 55.07 29.88
N LYS A 12 53.21 54.57 29.00
CA LYS A 12 51.87 54.13 29.39
C LYS A 12 52.06 52.96 30.35
N ALA A 13 51.60 53.11 31.59
CA ALA A 13 51.49 51.99 32.49
C ALA A 13 50.44 51.02 31.92
N GLU A 14 50.88 49.85 31.48
CA GLU A 14 49.99 48.72 31.23
C GLU A 14 49.47 48.26 32.59
N SER A 15 48.20 48.54 32.89
CA SER A 15 47.53 47.99 34.05
C SER A 15 47.37 46.48 33.84
N GLY A 16 48.27 45.69 34.44
CA GLY A 16 48.15 44.24 34.46
C GLY A 16 46.84 43.82 35.13
N PHE A 17 46.11 42.90 34.50
CA PHE A 17 44.90 42.30 35.06
C PHE A 17 45.20 41.68 36.42
N THR A 18 44.33 41.94 37.40
CA THR A 18 44.49 41.36 38.73
C THR A 18 44.10 39.88 38.70
N LEU A 19 44.79 39.04 39.47
CA LEU A 19 44.52 37.60 39.53
C LEU A 19 43.07 37.29 39.94
N ILE A 20 42.45 38.18 40.72
CA ILE A 20 41.05 38.05 41.14
C ILE A 20 40.06 38.32 39.99
N GLU A 21 40.38 39.24 39.10
CA GLU A 21 39.55 39.56 37.93
C GLU A 21 39.54 38.39 36.94
N LEU A 22 40.68 37.72 36.76
CA LEU A 22 40.79 36.49 35.96
C LEU A 22 40.00 35.31 36.54
N ILE A 23 39.95 35.18 37.87
CA ILE A 23 39.14 34.15 38.54
C ILE A 23 37.64 34.45 38.37
N ILE A 24 37.23 35.71 38.54
CA ILE A 24 35.83 36.12 38.39
C ILE A 24 35.35 35.88 36.95
N THR A 25 36.14 36.25 35.94
CA THR A 25 35.75 36.03 34.54
C THR A 25 35.64 34.55 34.19
N MET A 26 36.55 33.69 34.67
CA MET A 26 36.43 32.23 34.49
C MET A 26 35.14 31.67 35.11
N VAL A 27 34.82 32.06 36.34
CA VAL A 27 33.61 31.57 37.03
C VAL A 27 32.34 32.01 36.28
N VAL A 28 32.26 33.28 35.87
CA VAL A 28 31.14 33.78 35.09
C VAL A 28 31.02 33.05 33.75
N PHE A 29 32.14 32.77 33.08
CA PHE A 29 32.15 32.06 31.80
C PHE A 29 31.71 30.60 31.94
N VAL A 30 32.13 29.90 33.00
CA VAL A 30 31.70 28.53 33.29
C VAL A 30 30.19 28.48 33.56
N LEU A 31 29.65 29.43 34.35
CA LEU A 31 28.21 29.51 34.60
C LEU A 31 27.43 29.82 33.31
N ALA A 32 27.94 30.72 32.47
CA ALA A 32 27.34 31.05 31.18
C ALA A 32 27.31 29.83 30.25
N ILE A 33 28.43 29.10 30.10
CA ILE A 33 28.51 27.86 29.31
C ILE A 33 27.56 26.79 29.86
N ALA A 34 27.50 26.62 31.18
CA ALA A 34 26.60 25.64 31.79
C ALA A 34 25.13 25.94 31.47
N SER A 35 24.72 27.21 31.57
CA SER A 35 23.36 27.64 31.21
C SER A 35 23.06 27.45 29.72
N ALA A 36 23.99 27.83 28.84
CA ALA A 36 23.85 27.67 27.40
C ALA A 36 23.80 26.19 26.99
N SER A 37 24.58 25.32 27.64
CA SER A 37 24.62 23.89 27.38
C SER A 37 23.30 23.19 27.72
N GLN A 38 22.67 23.55 28.83
CA GLN A 38 21.34 23.01 29.19
C GLN A 38 20.28 23.40 28.16
N ILE A 39 20.25 24.68 27.76
CA ILE A 39 19.31 25.18 26.74
C ILE A 39 19.56 24.47 25.41
N PHE A 40 20.82 24.39 24.98
CA PHE A 40 21.20 23.75 23.73
C PHE A 40 20.84 22.25 23.71
N THR A 41 21.06 21.53 24.82
CA THR A 41 20.71 20.11 24.94
C THR A 41 19.19 19.89 24.87
N GLY A 42 18.41 20.77 25.51
CA GLY A 42 16.95 20.77 25.42
C GLY A 42 16.47 20.99 23.99
N LEU A 43 16.99 22.04 23.32
CA LEU A 43 16.66 22.36 21.93
C LEU A 43 17.05 21.24 20.97
N LEU A 44 18.24 20.64 21.13
CA LEU A 44 18.67 19.52 20.29
C LEU A 44 17.78 18.30 20.46
N THR A 45 17.37 17.99 21.70
CA THR A 45 16.49 16.85 21.97
C THR A 45 15.12 17.06 21.34
N GLN A 46 14.54 18.25 21.52
CA GLN A 46 13.26 18.61 20.92
C GLN A 46 13.34 18.60 19.39
N PHE A 47 14.41 19.15 18.81
CA PHE A 47 14.63 19.13 17.37
C PHE A 47 14.70 17.69 16.84
N LYS A 48 15.49 16.82 17.48
CA LYS A 48 15.57 15.40 17.09
C LYS A 48 14.21 14.71 17.15
N GLN A 49 13.44 14.94 18.21
CA GLN A 49 12.09 14.38 18.34
C GLN A 49 11.16 14.87 17.23
N GLN A 50 11.12 16.18 17.00
CA GLN A 50 10.29 16.78 15.96
C GLN A 50 10.69 16.30 14.55
N SER A 51 11.99 16.19 14.27
CA SER A 51 12.48 15.63 13.01
C SER A 51 12.02 14.18 12.82
N ARG A 52 12.12 13.32 13.85
CA ARG A 52 11.68 11.92 13.78
C ARG A 52 10.16 11.77 13.60
N ILE A 53 9.37 12.58 14.30
CA ILE A 53 7.92 12.62 14.12
C ILE A 53 7.58 13.06 12.69
N THR A 54 8.29 14.06 12.17
CA THR A 54 8.06 14.55 10.80
C THR A 54 8.45 13.51 9.75
N GLU A 55 9.60 12.85 9.90
CA GLU A 55 10.06 11.76 9.03
C GLU A 55 9.02 10.63 8.96
N THR A 56 8.60 10.10 10.11
CA THR A 56 7.60 9.02 10.18
C THR A 56 6.22 9.43 9.67
N ASN A 57 5.81 10.70 9.85
CA ASN A 57 4.57 11.22 9.26
C ASN A 57 4.66 11.30 7.73
N ILE A 58 5.78 11.75 7.17
CA ILE A 58 5.97 11.84 5.72
C ILE A 58 6.02 10.44 5.10
N GLU A 59 6.83 9.53 5.67
CA GLU A 59 6.92 8.14 5.24
C GLU A 59 5.54 7.46 5.30
N GLY A 60 4.81 7.66 6.40
CA GLY A 60 3.48 7.10 6.57
C GLY A 60 2.46 7.64 5.59
N ASN A 61 2.44 8.95 5.32
CA ASN A 61 1.51 9.52 4.33
C ASN A 61 1.79 8.97 2.92
N VAL A 62 3.05 8.86 2.52
CA VAL A 62 3.42 8.31 1.20
C VAL A 62 3.02 6.84 1.09
N GLY A 63 3.29 6.04 2.13
CA GLY A 63 2.90 4.63 2.15
C GLY A 63 1.37 4.44 2.09
N LEU A 64 0.63 5.23 2.86
CA LEU A 64 -0.83 5.17 2.88
C LEU A 64 -1.46 5.68 1.58
N ASP A 65 -0.81 6.60 0.86
CA ASP A 65 -1.23 7.01 -0.48
C ASP A 65 -1.07 5.88 -1.50
N ILE A 66 -0.02 5.05 -1.40
CA ILE A 66 0.12 3.85 -2.25
C ILE A 66 -1.04 2.89 -2.00
N LEU A 67 -1.38 2.62 -0.73
CA LEU A 67 -2.53 1.77 -0.40
C LEU A 67 -3.84 2.39 -0.88
N ARG A 68 -4.03 3.70 -0.71
CA ARG A 68 -5.21 4.41 -1.21
C ARG A 68 -5.35 4.28 -2.72
N GLN A 69 -4.26 4.48 -3.46
CA GLN A 69 -4.25 4.37 -4.91
C GLN A 69 -4.58 2.95 -5.39
N ASP A 70 -4.03 1.92 -4.73
CA ASP A 70 -4.37 0.53 -5.03
C ASP A 70 -5.86 0.23 -4.76
N LEU A 71 -6.41 0.74 -3.64
CA LEU A 71 -7.83 0.63 -3.32
C LEU A 71 -8.72 1.32 -4.37
N ASP A 72 -8.36 2.54 -4.80
CA ASP A 72 -9.10 3.31 -5.81
C ASP A 72 -9.07 2.58 -7.17
N HIS A 73 -7.94 1.94 -7.51
CA HIS A 73 -7.73 1.21 -8.77
C HIS A 73 -8.17 -0.27 -8.73
N ALA A 74 -8.69 -0.76 -7.60
CA ALA A 74 -9.16 -2.12 -7.49
C ALA A 74 -10.22 -2.42 -8.56
N GLY A 75 -10.09 -3.54 -9.28
CA GLY A 75 -11.01 -3.88 -10.38
C GLY A 75 -10.69 -3.24 -11.73
N PHE A 76 -9.77 -2.27 -11.79
CA PHE A 76 -9.34 -1.68 -13.06
C PHE A 76 -8.69 -2.74 -13.96
N GLY A 77 -9.21 -2.89 -15.18
CA GLY A 77 -8.71 -3.89 -16.13
C GLY A 77 -8.92 -5.35 -15.70
N LEU A 78 -9.78 -5.63 -14.71
CA LEU A 78 -10.14 -7.02 -14.39
C LEU A 78 -11.17 -7.57 -15.38
N PRO A 79 -10.95 -8.78 -15.92
CA PRO A 79 -11.96 -9.46 -16.71
C PRO A 79 -13.07 -10.04 -15.82
N TRP A 80 -14.31 -9.96 -16.29
CA TRP A 80 -15.48 -10.55 -15.61
C TRP A 80 -15.93 -11.84 -16.27
N ASN A 81 -15.73 -11.92 -17.58
CA ASN A 81 -15.96 -13.14 -18.34
C ASN A 81 -14.77 -13.44 -19.26
N VAL A 82 -14.87 -14.47 -20.08
CA VAL A 82 -13.85 -14.93 -21.01
C VAL A 82 -14.50 -15.36 -22.33
N THR A 83 -13.74 -15.28 -23.41
CA THR A 83 -14.16 -15.72 -24.75
C THR A 83 -12.98 -16.36 -25.48
N GLY A 84 -13.28 -17.17 -26.49
CA GLY A 84 -12.24 -17.85 -27.30
C GLY A 84 -11.66 -19.11 -26.64
N ILE A 85 -12.38 -19.69 -25.68
CA ILE A 85 -12.10 -21.00 -25.08
C ILE A 85 -13.22 -21.99 -25.39
N ALA A 86 -12.97 -23.29 -25.16
CA ALA A 86 -13.98 -24.33 -25.34
C ALA A 86 -14.82 -24.44 -24.07
N ASP A 87 -16.14 -24.58 -24.25
CA ASP A 87 -17.07 -25.01 -23.20
C ASP A 87 -16.64 -26.40 -22.70
N SER A 88 -16.00 -26.41 -21.54
CA SER A 88 -15.36 -27.60 -20.96
C SER A 88 -16.29 -28.32 -19.99
N ASN A 89 -17.31 -27.63 -19.47
CA ASN A 89 -18.27 -28.18 -18.53
C ASN A 89 -19.56 -28.68 -19.22
N GLY A 90 -19.81 -28.26 -20.46
CA GLY A 90 -20.94 -28.65 -21.31
C GLY A 90 -22.27 -27.95 -21.00
N ASP A 91 -22.25 -26.81 -20.30
CA ASP A 91 -23.44 -26.06 -19.90
C ASP A 91 -23.96 -25.09 -20.99
N GLY A 92 -23.20 -24.92 -22.08
CA GLY A 92 -23.55 -24.04 -23.19
C GLY A 92 -23.22 -22.56 -22.95
N VAL A 93 -22.52 -22.22 -21.88
CA VAL A 93 -22.15 -20.86 -21.47
C VAL A 93 -20.64 -20.75 -21.31
N ILE A 94 -19.97 -20.02 -22.22
CA ILE A 94 -18.53 -19.80 -22.11
C ILE A 94 -18.22 -18.84 -20.96
N ASN A 95 -17.51 -19.33 -19.94
CA ASN A 95 -17.10 -18.55 -18.77
C ASN A 95 -15.82 -19.05 -18.09
N PHE A 96 -15.43 -18.45 -16.96
CA PHE A 96 -14.20 -18.83 -16.24
C PHE A 96 -14.20 -20.27 -15.70
N SER A 97 -15.38 -20.89 -15.53
CA SER A 97 -15.49 -22.30 -15.14
C SER A 97 -15.04 -23.26 -16.24
N ASP A 98 -14.92 -22.78 -17.49
CA ASP A 98 -14.42 -23.54 -18.64
C ASP A 98 -12.89 -23.63 -18.73
N ASN A 99 -12.20 -23.41 -17.61
CA ASN A 99 -10.75 -23.53 -17.48
C ASN A 99 -9.97 -22.66 -18.47
N VAL A 100 -9.70 -21.42 -18.06
CA VAL A 100 -8.86 -20.49 -18.83
C VAL A 100 -7.41 -21.03 -18.91
N PRO A 101 -6.87 -21.30 -20.11
CA PRO A 101 -5.56 -21.93 -20.22
C PRO A 101 -4.44 -21.13 -19.55
N GLY A 102 -3.72 -21.76 -18.62
CA GLY A 102 -2.58 -21.15 -17.92
C GLY A 102 -2.96 -20.15 -16.84
N TYR A 103 -4.25 -19.93 -16.56
CA TYR A 103 -4.68 -19.04 -15.49
C TYR A 103 -4.35 -19.64 -14.12
N ASN A 104 -3.36 -19.05 -13.48
CA ASN A 104 -2.91 -19.39 -12.14
C ASN A 104 -2.47 -18.11 -11.41
N GLU A 105 -2.78 -18.00 -10.13
CA GLU A 105 -2.43 -16.82 -9.33
C GLU A 105 -1.15 -17.08 -8.52
N ALA A 106 -1.14 -16.60 -7.28
CA ALA A 106 -0.06 -16.79 -6.33
C ALA A 106 0.08 -18.25 -5.93
N SER A 107 1.29 -18.67 -5.59
CA SER A 107 1.58 -20.00 -5.05
C SER A 107 0.80 -20.27 -3.74
N ALA A 108 0.44 -19.22 -3.00
CA ALA A 108 -0.39 -19.30 -1.80
C ALA A 108 -1.90 -19.24 -2.16
N PRO A 109 -2.64 -20.36 -2.09
CA PRO A 109 -3.95 -20.46 -2.74
C PRO A 109 -5.11 -19.82 -1.98
N THR A 110 -4.95 -19.48 -0.69
CA THR A 110 -6.05 -19.08 0.21
C THR A 110 -6.91 -17.94 -0.35
N TYR A 111 -6.29 -16.99 -1.05
CA TYR A 111 -6.96 -15.81 -1.62
C TYR A 111 -6.98 -15.79 -3.16
N ASN A 112 -6.77 -16.95 -3.80
CA ASN A 112 -6.87 -17.10 -5.24
C ASN A 112 -8.34 -17.29 -5.68
N ASP A 113 -8.68 -16.79 -6.86
CA ASP A 113 -9.88 -17.11 -7.65
C ASP A 113 -9.59 -18.16 -8.72
N ALA A 114 -8.37 -18.17 -9.25
CA ALA A 114 -7.90 -19.20 -10.18
C ALA A 114 -8.07 -20.62 -9.62
N PRO A 115 -8.27 -21.63 -10.50
CA PRO A 115 -8.27 -21.53 -11.96
C PRO A 115 -9.65 -21.24 -12.59
N ASN A 116 -10.74 -21.47 -11.86
CA ASN A 116 -12.08 -21.62 -12.48
C ASN A 116 -13.09 -20.52 -12.10
N ASN A 117 -12.65 -19.43 -11.49
CA ASN A 117 -13.53 -18.33 -11.09
C ASN A 117 -13.07 -17.00 -11.68
N PRO A 118 -14.01 -16.10 -12.01
CA PRO A 118 -13.66 -14.73 -12.35
C PRO A 118 -12.93 -14.07 -11.19
N PRO A 119 -11.91 -13.23 -11.45
CA PRO A 119 -11.15 -12.58 -10.39
C PRO A 119 -11.99 -11.57 -9.61
N ARG A 120 -11.98 -11.71 -8.28
CA ARG A 120 -12.55 -10.73 -7.35
C ARG A 120 -11.55 -9.61 -7.14
N ALA A 121 -12.00 -8.36 -7.28
CA ALA A 121 -11.15 -7.20 -7.05
C ALA A 121 -10.58 -7.14 -5.62
N PHE A 122 -11.36 -7.64 -4.65
CA PHE A 122 -10.95 -7.74 -3.26
C PHE A 122 -11.07 -9.18 -2.76
N ARG A 123 -10.09 -9.60 -1.98
CA ARG A 123 -10.22 -10.72 -1.04
C ARG A 123 -9.67 -10.27 0.30
N SER A 124 -10.20 -10.80 1.38
CA SER A 124 -9.71 -10.47 2.72
C SER A 124 -9.81 -11.67 3.62
N GLY A 125 -9.07 -11.62 4.72
CA GLY A 125 -9.26 -12.51 5.86
C GLY A 125 -9.29 -11.70 7.15
N ASP A 126 -10.39 -11.80 7.88
CA ASP A 126 -10.59 -11.21 9.21
C ASP A 126 -9.70 -11.93 10.23
N GLY A 127 -8.81 -11.17 10.89
CA GLY A 127 -7.81 -11.70 11.81
C GLY A 127 -6.79 -12.68 11.19
N ALA A 128 -6.67 -12.70 9.87
CA ALA A 128 -5.87 -13.67 9.10
C ALA A 128 -4.44 -13.21 8.76
N GLY A 129 -3.95 -12.15 9.40
CA GLY A 129 -2.59 -11.67 9.26
C GLY A 129 -1.57 -12.75 9.68
N PRO A 130 -0.52 -13.00 8.87
CA PRO A 130 0.37 -14.14 9.09
C PRO A 130 1.23 -14.02 10.35
N ASP A 131 1.66 -12.79 10.67
CA ASP A 131 2.65 -12.55 11.73
C ASP A 131 2.08 -11.84 12.96
N VAL A 132 0.98 -11.11 12.80
CA VAL A 132 0.33 -10.36 13.89
C VAL A 132 -1.07 -10.93 14.12
N PRO A 133 -1.27 -11.74 15.17
CA PRO A 133 -2.56 -12.40 15.41
C PRO A 133 -3.71 -11.41 15.58
N GLY A 134 -4.79 -11.65 14.85
CA GLY A 134 -6.00 -10.83 14.87
C GLY A 134 -5.92 -9.54 14.03
N SER A 135 -4.79 -9.28 13.35
CA SER A 135 -4.74 -8.29 12.27
C SER A 135 -5.30 -8.91 10.98
N ASP A 136 -5.83 -8.09 10.09
CA ASP A 136 -6.43 -8.56 8.84
C ASP A 136 -5.39 -8.78 7.74
N TYR A 137 -5.85 -9.46 6.69
CA TYR A 137 -5.15 -9.62 5.42
C TYR A 137 -6.04 -9.06 4.31
N LEU A 138 -5.47 -8.24 3.42
CA LEU A 138 -6.20 -7.64 2.30
C LEU A 138 -5.51 -7.96 0.98
N VAL A 139 -6.26 -8.39 -0.01
CA VAL A 139 -5.81 -8.63 -1.38
C VAL A 139 -6.55 -7.69 -2.30
N ILE A 140 -5.80 -7.03 -3.16
CA ILE A 140 -6.30 -6.12 -4.18
C ILE A 140 -5.85 -6.64 -5.55
N LYS A 141 -6.81 -6.82 -6.47
CA LYS A 141 -6.55 -7.27 -7.83
C LYS A 141 -6.91 -6.16 -8.83
N SER A 142 -5.99 -5.88 -9.74
CA SER A 142 -6.13 -4.84 -10.76
C SER A 142 -5.01 -4.98 -11.80
N ALA A 143 -5.24 -4.57 -13.04
CA ALA A 143 -4.15 -4.41 -14.01
C ALA A 143 -3.09 -3.38 -13.54
N ALA A 144 -3.48 -2.47 -12.64
CA ALA A 144 -2.61 -1.41 -12.10
C ALA A 144 -2.01 -1.71 -10.71
N ALA A 145 -2.28 -2.88 -10.10
CA ALA A 145 -1.87 -3.15 -8.72
C ALA A 145 -0.34 -3.31 -8.53
N ALA A 146 0.40 -3.74 -9.56
CA ALA A 146 1.84 -3.92 -9.47
C ALA A 146 2.62 -2.62 -9.68
N ALA A 147 3.84 -2.56 -9.12
CA ALA A 147 4.82 -1.51 -9.36
C ALA A 147 5.65 -1.76 -10.63
N ASP A 148 4.99 -2.17 -11.72
CA ASP A 148 5.61 -2.50 -12.99
C ASP A 148 5.32 -1.39 -14.03
N ASP A 149 6.29 -1.07 -14.89
CA ASP A 149 6.19 0.01 -15.88
C ASP A 149 5.05 -0.17 -16.91
N ALA A 150 4.59 -1.40 -17.13
CA ALA A 150 3.44 -1.69 -18.00
C ALA A 150 2.11 -1.61 -17.25
N ALA A 151 2.11 -1.79 -15.93
CA ALA A 151 0.90 -1.85 -15.12
C ALA A 151 0.11 -0.52 -15.20
N GLY A 152 -1.21 -0.62 -15.39
CA GLY A 152 -2.11 0.53 -15.48
C GLY A 152 -2.15 1.24 -16.84
N LYS A 153 -1.19 0.99 -17.74
CA LYS A 153 -1.24 1.50 -19.11
C LYS A 153 -2.31 0.78 -19.92
N ASN A 154 -3.04 1.53 -20.74
CA ASN A 154 -4.07 0.95 -21.61
C ASN A 154 -4.16 1.67 -22.96
N THR A 155 -4.67 0.95 -23.96
CA THR A 155 -4.98 1.51 -25.28
C THR A 155 -6.13 0.74 -25.93
N ARG A 156 -6.59 1.21 -27.08
CA ARG A 156 -7.65 0.55 -27.85
C ARG A 156 -7.07 -0.15 -29.07
N LEU A 157 -7.58 -1.36 -29.38
CA LEU A 157 -7.30 -2.04 -30.64
C LEU A 157 -8.17 -1.53 -31.80
N THR A 158 -7.57 -1.46 -32.98
CA THR A 158 -8.25 -1.23 -34.26
C THR A 158 -8.25 -2.50 -35.10
N SER A 159 -9.19 -2.62 -36.05
CA SER A 159 -9.31 -3.79 -36.93
C SER A 159 -8.24 -3.87 -38.02
N ALA A 160 -7.45 -2.82 -38.21
CA ALA A 160 -6.38 -2.75 -39.20
C ALA A 160 -5.15 -2.05 -38.64
N ALA A 161 -4.00 -2.27 -39.30
CA ALA A 161 -2.74 -1.65 -38.94
C ALA A 161 -2.79 -0.10 -39.03
N PRO A 162 -2.16 0.65 -38.10
CA PRO A 162 -1.49 0.16 -36.89
C PRO A 162 -2.53 -0.27 -35.84
N TYR A 163 -2.54 -1.54 -35.46
CA TYR A 163 -3.58 -2.17 -34.62
C TYR A 163 -3.76 -1.51 -33.24
N VAL A 164 -2.83 -0.66 -32.85
CA VAL A 164 -2.82 0.07 -31.58
C VAL A 164 -2.51 1.52 -31.84
N ARG A 165 -3.07 2.38 -30.99
CA ARG A 165 -2.72 3.79 -30.96
C ARG A 165 -1.43 4.00 -30.16
N THR A 166 -0.51 4.80 -30.71
CA THR A 166 0.60 5.41 -29.98
C THR A 166 0.25 6.86 -29.63
N TRP A 167 0.57 7.26 -28.42
CA TRP A 167 0.35 8.60 -27.89
C TRP A 167 1.59 9.49 -28.06
N ALA A 168 2.74 8.90 -28.38
CA ALA A 168 4.05 9.53 -28.46
C ALA A 168 4.51 10.13 -27.11
N LEU A 169 4.05 9.51 -26.01
CA LEU A 169 4.42 9.84 -24.64
C LEU A 169 4.88 8.56 -23.95
N TYR A 170 6.14 8.53 -23.52
CA TYR A 170 6.74 7.34 -22.90
C TYR A 170 6.03 6.89 -21.62
N THR A 171 5.39 7.81 -20.89
CA THR A 171 4.63 7.52 -19.67
C THR A 171 3.33 6.78 -19.94
N ASP A 172 2.77 6.91 -21.15
CA ASP A 172 1.43 6.41 -21.49
C ASP A 172 1.51 5.25 -22.50
N ASP A 173 2.57 5.21 -23.30
CA ASP A 173 2.79 4.18 -24.30
C ASP A 173 3.33 2.89 -23.67
N LEU A 174 2.72 1.78 -24.09
CA LEU A 174 3.24 0.43 -23.85
C LEU A 174 4.47 0.19 -24.74
N SER A 175 5.47 -0.48 -24.17
CA SER A 175 6.64 -0.95 -24.90
C SER A 175 6.31 -2.23 -25.69
N SER A 176 7.03 -2.47 -26.79
CA SER A 176 6.78 -3.60 -27.70
C SER A 176 6.88 -4.98 -27.03
N THR A 177 7.65 -5.07 -25.95
CA THR A 177 7.91 -6.29 -25.18
C THR A 177 6.99 -6.48 -23.98
N ASP A 178 6.18 -5.46 -23.66
CA ASP A 178 5.26 -5.51 -22.53
C ASP A 178 4.22 -6.60 -22.73
N ARG A 179 3.87 -7.24 -21.62
CA ARG A 179 2.83 -8.24 -21.55
C ARG A 179 1.49 -7.59 -21.34
N VAL A 180 0.61 -7.91 -22.27
CA VAL A 180 -0.71 -7.32 -22.32
C VAL A 180 -1.79 -8.38 -22.41
N ILE A 181 -2.96 -8.01 -21.91
CA ILE A 181 -4.21 -8.73 -22.10
C ILE A 181 -5.13 -7.89 -22.96
N VAL A 182 -6.14 -8.54 -23.54
CA VAL A 182 -7.17 -7.88 -24.33
C VAL A 182 -8.53 -8.18 -23.74
N ILE A 183 -9.29 -7.12 -23.45
CA ILE A 183 -10.63 -7.20 -22.89
C ILE A 183 -11.62 -6.60 -23.89
N SER A 184 -12.67 -7.35 -24.21
CA SER A 184 -13.85 -6.82 -24.90
C SER A 184 -14.84 -6.30 -23.85
N PRO A 185 -15.25 -5.02 -23.88
CA PRO A 185 -16.18 -4.47 -22.90
C PRO A 185 -17.54 -5.16 -22.90
N GLY A 186 -17.94 -5.80 -23.99
CA GLY A 186 -19.25 -6.45 -24.11
C GLY A 186 -20.42 -5.46 -24.17
N SER A 187 -21.62 -6.03 -24.19
CA SER A 187 -22.89 -5.29 -24.25
C SER A 187 -23.99 -5.89 -23.34
N THR A 188 -23.70 -7.01 -22.69
CA THR A 188 -24.59 -7.77 -21.80
C THR A 188 -23.77 -8.30 -20.63
N ASP A 189 -24.41 -8.66 -19.52
CA ASP A 189 -23.68 -9.18 -18.35
C ASP A 189 -22.90 -10.47 -18.69
N ALA A 190 -23.47 -11.31 -19.56
CA ALA A 190 -22.85 -12.54 -20.04
C ALA A 190 -21.63 -12.33 -20.95
N ASN A 191 -21.30 -11.11 -21.39
CA ASN A 191 -20.10 -10.85 -22.19
C ASN A 191 -19.37 -9.57 -21.78
N SER A 192 -19.75 -8.99 -20.64
CA SER A 192 -19.17 -7.75 -20.15
C SER A 192 -17.75 -7.99 -19.69
N ARG A 193 -16.84 -7.10 -20.07
CA ARG A 193 -15.39 -7.18 -19.79
C ARG A 193 -14.83 -8.60 -20.02
N SER A 194 -15.15 -9.22 -21.15
CA SER A 194 -14.66 -10.54 -21.53
C SER A 194 -13.17 -10.53 -21.88
N LEU A 195 -12.38 -11.35 -21.19
CA LEU A 195 -11.01 -11.68 -21.55
C LEU A 195 -10.97 -12.41 -22.90
N VAL A 196 -10.25 -11.85 -23.87
CA VAL A 196 -10.12 -12.44 -25.20
C VAL A 196 -8.98 -13.45 -25.18
N VAL A 197 -9.30 -14.73 -25.38
CA VAL A 197 -8.32 -15.81 -25.55
C VAL A 197 -8.18 -16.11 -27.04
N THR A 198 -6.95 -16.26 -27.52
CA THR A 198 -6.67 -16.62 -28.91
C THR A 198 -5.52 -17.61 -28.97
N GLY A 199 -5.68 -18.69 -29.73
CA GLY A 199 -4.66 -19.74 -29.85
C GLY A 199 -4.31 -20.42 -28.52
N GLY A 200 -5.24 -20.43 -27.56
CA GLY A 200 -5.01 -20.97 -26.21
C GLY A 200 -4.19 -20.07 -25.29
N SER A 201 -4.00 -18.78 -25.62
CA SER A 201 -3.35 -17.80 -24.75
C SER A 201 -4.26 -16.60 -24.48
N PHE A 202 -4.38 -16.20 -23.22
CA PHE A 202 -5.09 -14.99 -22.81
C PHE A 202 -4.22 -13.72 -22.83
N HIS A 203 -2.92 -13.87 -23.09
CA HIS A 203 -1.98 -12.76 -23.12
C HIS A 203 -1.06 -12.83 -24.34
N THR A 204 -0.44 -11.69 -24.66
CA THR A 204 0.57 -11.60 -25.72
C THR A 204 1.59 -10.50 -25.41
N GLN A 205 2.61 -10.36 -26.27
CA GLN A 205 3.44 -9.16 -26.29
C GLN A 205 2.69 -8.04 -26.99
N TYR A 206 2.89 -6.79 -26.56
CA TYR A 206 2.25 -5.63 -27.17
C TYR A 206 2.51 -5.52 -28.68
N SER A 207 3.71 -5.91 -29.15
CA SER A 207 4.04 -5.96 -30.58
C SER A 207 3.30 -7.04 -31.38
N ALA A 208 2.66 -8.00 -30.72
CA ALA A 208 1.99 -9.16 -31.31
C ALA A 208 0.47 -9.19 -31.05
N VAL A 209 -0.13 -8.02 -30.77
CA VAL A 209 -1.58 -7.88 -30.50
C VAL A 209 -2.49 -8.07 -31.72
N SER A 210 -1.93 -8.20 -32.93
CA SER A 210 -2.71 -8.31 -34.17
C SER A 210 -3.64 -9.53 -34.20
N SER A 211 -3.27 -10.64 -33.54
CA SER A 211 -4.15 -11.82 -33.43
C SER A 211 -5.37 -11.59 -32.53
N TYR A 212 -5.33 -10.56 -31.69
CA TYR A 212 -6.42 -10.16 -30.79
C TYR A 212 -7.22 -8.98 -31.34
N ALA A 213 -6.86 -8.47 -32.53
CA ALA A 213 -7.58 -7.37 -33.16
C ALA A 213 -9.02 -7.77 -33.48
N PRO A 214 -9.99 -6.86 -33.33
CA PRO A 214 -11.36 -7.12 -33.74
C PRO A 214 -11.45 -7.23 -35.27
N ALA A 215 -12.45 -7.97 -35.77
CA ALA A 215 -12.68 -8.06 -37.21
C ALA A 215 -13.13 -6.72 -37.82
N ASP A 216 -13.77 -5.88 -37.02
CA ASP A 216 -14.26 -4.56 -37.39
C ASP A 216 -14.17 -3.60 -36.18
N ASN A 217 -14.08 -2.30 -36.44
CA ASN A 217 -13.94 -1.27 -35.41
C ASN A 217 -15.22 -1.01 -34.59
N THR A 218 -16.35 -1.67 -34.88
CA THR A 218 -17.51 -1.65 -33.98
C THR A 218 -17.32 -2.56 -32.77
N ASP A 219 -16.50 -3.62 -32.88
CA ASP A 219 -16.06 -4.40 -31.72
C ASP A 219 -14.92 -3.65 -31.04
N VAL A 220 -15.23 -3.03 -29.90
CA VAL A 220 -14.24 -2.33 -29.08
C VAL A 220 -13.44 -3.37 -28.31
N ARG A 221 -12.11 -3.34 -28.45
CA ARG A 221 -11.21 -4.13 -27.62
C ARG A 221 -10.19 -3.21 -26.96
N LEU A 222 -10.02 -3.37 -25.66
CA LEU A 222 -9.10 -2.63 -24.84
C LEU A 222 -7.90 -3.51 -24.52
N VAL A 223 -6.70 -2.95 -24.67
CA VAL A 223 -5.44 -3.55 -24.28
C VAL A 223 -5.07 -2.99 -22.92
N TYR A 224 -4.78 -3.87 -21.97
CA TYR A 224 -4.21 -3.49 -20.67
C TYR A 224 -2.82 -4.07 -20.54
N GLY A 225 -1.86 -3.24 -20.14
CA GLY A 225 -0.55 -3.67 -19.70
C GLY A 225 -0.64 -4.31 -18.32
N VAL A 226 0.00 -5.46 -18.16
CA VAL A 226 0.04 -6.20 -16.89
C VAL A 226 1.46 -6.26 -16.36
N SER A 227 2.43 -6.66 -17.20
CA SER A 227 3.84 -6.67 -16.79
C SER A 227 4.75 -6.20 -17.92
N ALA A 228 5.92 -5.69 -17.57
CA ALA A 228 7.00 -5.49 -18.51
C ALA A 228 7.51 -6.85 -18.99
N ALA A 229 8.54 -6.81 -19.84
CA ALA A 229 9.25 -8.01 -20.26
C ALA A 229 9.77 -8.79 -19.03
N ASN A 230 9.24 -9.99 -18.81
CA ASN A 230 9.63 -10.85 -17.70
C ASN A 230 10.39 -12.09 -18.21
N ALA A 231 11.17 -12.71 -17.31
CA ALA A 231 12.07 -13.82 -17.67
C ALA A 231 11.31 -15.07 -18.18
N ALA A 232 10.08 -15.27 -17.71
CA ALA A 232 9.23 -16.38 -18.14
C ALA A 232 8.53 -16.11 -19.49
N ASN A 233 8.57 -14.85 -19.98
CA ASN A 233 7.91 -14.38 -21.18
C ASN A 233 6.40 -14.73 -21.20
N THR A 234 5.77 -14.84 -20.02
CA THR A 234 4.38 -15.29 -19.82
C THR A 234 3.68 -14.49 -18.72
N LEU A 235 2.35 -14.52 -18.69
CA LEU A 235 1.55 -14.08 -17.55
C LEU A 235 0.89 -15.29 -16.89
N ARG A 236 0.86 -15.30 -15.56
CA ARG A 236 0.15 -16.33 -14.78
C ARG A 236 -1.32 -15.98 -14.60
N ALA A 237 -1.60 -14.71 -14.32
CA ALA A 237 -2.95 -14.18 -14.17
C ALA A 237 -3.17 -13.03 -15.16
N PRO A 238 -4.41 -12.80 -15.63
CA PRO A 238 -4.74 -11.68 -16.50
C PRO A 238 -4.85 -10.35 -15.73
N PHE A 239 -4.11 -10.18 -14.64
CA PHE A 239 -4.11 -9.00 -13.78
C PHE A 239 -2.90 -9.04 -12.84
N ASN A 240 -2.62 -7.91 -12.20
CA ASN A 240 -1.71 -7.84 -11.07
C ASN A 240 -2.48 -8.00 -9.75
N ARG A 241 -1.77 -8.51 -8.74
CA ARG A 241 -2.27 -8.70 -7.38
C ARG A 241 -1.30 -8.07 -6.39
N SER A 242 -1.87 -7.36 -5.41
CA SER A 242 -1.16 -6.75 -4.30
C SER A 242 -1.82 -7.14 -2.99
N ASP A 243 -1.03 -7.71 -2.09
CA ASP A 243 -1.48 -8.17 -0.78
C ASP A 243 -0.95 -7.24 0.30
N TYR A 244 -1.79 -6.88 1.26
CA TYR A 244 -1.47 -5.99 2.37
C TYR A 244 -1.67 -6.72 3.68
N TYR A 245 -0.63 -6.72 4.51
CA TYR A 245 -0.62 -7.33 5.84
C TYR A 245 0.57 -6.80 6.65
N ILE A 246 0.55 -7.07 7.96
CA ILE A 246 1.69 -6.77 8.82
C ILE A 246 2.67 -7.94 8.79
N SER A 247 3.92 -7.65 8.40
CA SER A 247 5.04 -8.59 8.38
C SER A 247 6.01 -8.31 9.52
N THR A 248 6.56 -9.38 10.10
CA THR A 248 7.69 -9.35 11.04
C THR A 248 8.83 -10.28 10.60
N ASN A 249 8.77 -10.73 9.34
CA ASN A 249 9.71 -11.67 8.76
C ASN A 249 11.16 -11.15 8.81
N ALA A 250 12.12 -12.06 9.02
CA ALA A 250 13.54 -11.77 8.99
C ALA A 250 14.04 -11.17 7.65
N ALA A 251 13.34 -11.42 6.54
CA ALA A 251 13.66 -10.84 5.23
C ALA A 251 13.37 -9.32 5.16
N LEU A 252 12.37 -8.85 5.90
CA LEU A 252 12.05 -7.43 6.09
C LEU A 252 12.05 -7.12 7.59
N PRO A 253 13.25 -7.02 8.21
CA PRO A 253 13.35 -6.89 9.64
C PRO A 253 12.70 -5.58 10.10
N VAL A 254 11.88 -5.67 11.14
CA VAL A 254 11.27 -4.51 11.77
C VAL A 254 12.38 -3.53 12.20
N PRO A 255 12.32 -2.25 11.79
CA PRO A 255 13.37 -1.29 12.10
C PRO A 255 13.64 -1.20 13.61
N PRO A 256 14.91 -1.05 14.06
CA PRO A 256 15.25 -0.99 15.49
C PRO A 256 14.64 0.19 16.25
N ARG A 257 14.15 1.20 15.53
CA ARG A 257 13.37 2.31 16.10
C ARG A 257 12.01 1.84 16.62
N CYS A 258 11.53 0.70 16.12
CA CYS A 258 10.25 0.18 16.51
C CYS A 258 10.32 -0.64 17.79
N VAL A 259 9.31 -0.50 18.66
CA VAL A 259 9.08 -1.31 19.84
C VAL A 259 8.70 -2.74 19.48
N ALA A 260 9.16 -3.70 20.29
CA ALA A 260 8.74 -5.08 20.18
C ALA A 260 7.21 -5.21 20.32
N GLY A 261 6.61 -6.10 19.53
CA GLY A 261 5.15 -6.23 19.41
C GLY A 261 4.54 -5.41 18.27
N THR A 262 5.36 -4.66 17.52
CA THR A 262 4.95 -4.04 16.24
C THR A 262 5.68 -4.66 15.05
N GLY A 263 5.07 -4.54 13.87
CA GLY A 263 5.62 -4.99 12.59
C GLY A 263 5.66 -3.88 11.56
N VAL A 264 5.82 -4.30 10.30
CA VAL A 264 5.81 -3.41 9.14
C VAL A 264 4.60 -3.78 8.28
N LEU A 265 3.74 -2.82 7.97
CA LEU A 265 2.73 -3.00 6.94
C LEU A 265 3.45 -3.09 5.60
N VAL A 266 3.25 -4.20 4.90
CA VAL A 266 3.86 -4.46 3.60
C VAL A 266 2.81 -4.47 2.50
N LYS A 267 3.23 -4.12 1.29
CA LYS A 267 2.55 -4.40 0.02
C LYS A 267 3.33 -5.54 -0.64
N ALA A 268 2.71 -6.70 -0.81
CA ALA A 268 3.32 -7.87 -1.43
C ALA A 268 2.73 -8.09 -2.82
N THR A 269 3.53 -7.87 -3.88
CA THR A 269 3.05 -7.93 -5.26
C THR A 269 3.35 -9.28 -5.91
N LEU A 270 2.41 -9.82 -6.69
CA LEU A 270 2.57 -11.07 -7.43
C LEU A 270 3.66 -10.98 -8.51
N ASP A 271 4.60 -11.92 -8.49
CA ASP A 271 5.57 -12.14 -9.57
C ASP A 271 5.00 -13.13 -10.60
N HIS A 272 4.81 -12.66 -11.84
CA HIS A 272 4.33 -13.48 -12.95
C HIS A 272 5.31 -14.57 -13.43
N ALA A 273 6.58 -14.54 -13.06
CA ALA A 273 7.50 -15.64 -13.39
C ALA A 273 7.36 -16.80 -12.41
N THR A 274 7.32 -16.50 -11.11
CA THR A 274 7.44 -17.50 -10.04
C THR A 274 6.09 -17.86 -9.40
N GLY A 275 5.16 -16.91 -9.33
CA GLY A 275 3.95 -17.01 -8.52
C GLY A 275 4.15 -16.62 -7.05
N GLU A 276 5.36 -16.21 -6.68
CA GLU A 276 5.67 -15.73 -5.33
C GLU A 276 5.25 -14.27 -5.16
N LEU A 277 5.11 -13.84 -3.91
CA LEU A 277 4.82 -12.45 -3.56
C LEU A 277 6.13 -11.74 -3.17
N THR A 278 6.37 -10.57 -3.74
CA THR A 278 7.51 -9.72 -3.40
C THR A 278 7.04 -8.60 -2.46
N GLU A 279 7.52 -8.63 -1.22
CA GLU A 279 7.15 -7.67 -0.18
C GLU A 279 7.89 -6.33 -0.33
N LEU A 280 7.14 -5.22 -0.23
CA LEU A 280 7.63 -3.85 -0.17
C LEU A 280 7.12 -3.21 1.13
N PRO A 281 7.99 -2.62 1.99
CA PRO A 281 7.54 -1.94 3.20
C PRO A 281 6.77 -0.66 2.86
N VAL A 282 5.63 -0.47 3.51
CA VAL A 282 4.72 0.68 3.31
C VAL A 282 4.68 1.58 4.54
N LEU A 283 4.54 0.99 5.73
CA LEU A 283 4.49 1.73 6.99
C LEU A 283 5.13 0.91 8.10
N ASP A 284 6.04 1.54 8.84
CA ASP A 284 6.72 0.89 9.96
C ASP A 284 5.94 1.02 11.28
N CYS A 285 6.32 0.19 12.25
CA CYS A 285 5.89 0.31 13.64
C CYS A 285 4.36 0.15 13.81
N VAL A 286 3.77 -0.75 13.02
CA VAL A 286 2.33 -1.03 12.99
C VAL A 286 1.99 -2.13 13.99
N ALA A 287 1.00 -1.89 14.84
CA ALA A 287 0.52 -2.84 15.84
C ALA A 287 -0.68 -3.66 15.35
N ASP A 288 -1.55 -3.09 14.52
CA ASP A 288 -2.77 -3.75 14.04
C ASP A 288 -3.30 -3.12 12.75
N MET A 289 -3.94 -3.92 11.89
CA MET A 289 -4.64 -3.48 10.69
C MET A 289 -6.00 -4.17 10.64
N GLN A 290 -7.06 -3.39 10.38
CA GLN A 290 -8.43 -3.89 10.28
C GLN A 290 -9.09 -3.34 9.00
N VAL A 291 -9.86 -4.16 8.30
CA VAL A 291 -10.48 -3.87 7.01
C VAL A 291 -11.97 -4.05 7.12
N ILE A 292 -12.72 -3.06 6.63
CA ILE A 292 -14.18 -3.05 6.70
C ILE A 292 -14.73 -2.68 5.33
N PHE A 293 -15.66 -3.49 4.86
CA PHE A 293 -16.38 -3.32 3.60
C PHE A 293 -17.77 -2.75 3.89
N LEU A 294 -18.22 -1.78 3.11
CA LEU A 294 -19.58 -1.29 3.17
C LEU A 294 -20.33 -1.74 1.92
N ASP A 295 -21.41 -2.48 2.13
CA ASP A 295 -22.32 -2.85 1.06
C ASP A 295 -23.30 -1.69 0.74
N ASN A 296 -24.12 -1.83 -0.30
CA ASN A 296 -25.19 -0.89 -0.62
C ASN A 296 -26.52 -1.61 -0.92
N ALA A 297 -26.69 -2.85 -0.46
CA ALA A 297 -27.84 -3.68 -0.80
C ALA A 297 -29.17 -3.15 -0.21
N ALA A 298 -29.14 -2.47 0.95
CA ALA A 298 -30.33 -1.88 1.59
C ALA A 298 -30.04 -0.61 2.42
N GLY A 299 -28.94 0.08 2.11
CA GLY A 299 -28.28 1.08 2.96
C GLY A 299 -26.92 0.54 3.43
N PRO A 300 -25.95 1.41 3.78
CA PRO A 300 -24.59 0.97 4.05
C PRO A 300 -24.50 0.05 5.27
N ALA A 301 -24.38 -1.26 5.04
CA ALA A 301 -24.09 -2.24 6.08
C ALA A 301 -22.56 -2.49 6.11
N PRO A 302 -21.91 -2.31 7.26
CA PRO A 302 -20.49 -2.62 7.40
C PRO A 302 -20.25 -4.11 7.68
N HIS A 303 -19.24 -4.67 7.04
CA HIS A 303 -18.80 -6.06 7.15
C HIS A 303 -17.28 -6.10 7.34
N ASN A 304 -16.77 -6.96 8.22
CA ASN A 304 -15.32 -7.24 8.34
C ASN A 304 -14.88 -8.43 7.47
N ASP A 305 -15.82 -9.13 6.84
CA ASP A 305 -15.53 -10.23 5.91
C ASP A 305 -16.49 -10.18 4.72
N LEU A 306 -15.94 -10.21 3.51
CA LEU A 306 -16.69 -10.26 2.25
C LEU A 306 -17.56 -11.51 2.13
N SER A 307 -17.23 -12.60 2.83
CA SER A 307 -18.06 -13.83 2.84
C SER A 307 -19.43 -13.64 3.50
N THR A 308 -19.61 -12.54 4.24
CA THR A 308 -20.85 -12.19 4.94
C THR A 308 -21.78 -11.30 4.13
N PHE A 309 -21.43 -11.02 2.86
CA PHE A 309 -22.30 -10.33 1.92
C PHE A 309 -23.53 -11.18 1.61
N ASN A 310 -24.54 -10.58 0.97
CA ASN A 310 -25.73 -11.32 0.62
C ASN A 310 -25.48 -12.21 -0.60
N ASP A 311 -25.59 -13.51 -0.40
CA ASP A 311 -25.65 -14.50 -1.49
C ASP A 311 -27.01 -14.36 -2.20
N THR A 312 -26.98 -13.72 -3.37
CA THR A 312 -28.14 -13.36 -4.19
C THR A 312 -28.62 -14.49 -5.08
N ASP A 313 -27.75 -15.42 -5.46
CA ASP A 313 -28.11 -16.55 -6.31
C ASP A 313 -28.39 -17.84 -5.51
N GLY A 314 -28.02 -17.87 -4.23
CA GLY A 314 -28.27 -18.94 -3.28
C GLY A 314 -27.34 -20.14 -3.43
N ASN A 315 -26.18 -19.97 -4.06
CA ASN A 315 -25.24 -21.06 -4.34
C ASN A 315 -24.34 -21.43 -3.13
N GLY A 316 -24.42 -20.66 -2.04
CA GLY A 316 -23.69 -20.88 -0.79
C GLY A 316 -22.29 -20.27 -0.77
N THR A 317 -21.92 -19.49 -1.78
CA THR A 317 -20.63 -18.79 -1.88
C THR A 317 -20.82 -17.39 -2.43
N ILE A 318 -20.00 -16.45 -1.95
CA ILE A 318 -20.04 -15.08 -2.47
C ILE A 318 -19.17 -14.95 -3.72
N ASP A 319 -19.84 -14.69 -4.84
CA ASP A 319 -19.23 -14.61 -6.17
C ASP A 319 -18.72 -13.20 -6.53
N ALA A 320 -17.99 -13.14 -7.65
CA ALA A 320 -17.34 -11.90 -8.08
C ALA A 320 -18.32 -10.85 -8.61
N ASP A 321 -19.43 -11.26 -9.22
CA ASP A 321 -20.57 -10.40 -9.55
C ASP A 321 -21.25 -9.85 -8.31
N GLU A 322 -21.52 -10.68 -7.32
CA GLU A 322 -22.19 -10.26 -6.09
C GLU A 322 -21.40 -9.20 -5.32
N ILE A 323 -20.07 -9.38 -5.23
CA ILE A 323 -19.19 -8.37 -4.63
C ILE A 323 -19.21 -7.06 -5.43
N ARG A 324 -19.22 -7.13 -6.77
CA ARG A 324 -19.25 -5.93 -7.62
C ARG A 324 -20.53 -5.14 -7.46
N ASP A 325 -21.66 -5.84 -7.35
CA ASP A 325 -22.98 -5.20 -7.23
C ASP A 325 -23.22 -4.63 -5.82
N GLN A 326 -22.70 -5.30 -4.80
CA GLN A 326 -22.94 -4.93 -3.40
C GLN A 326 -21.90 -3.95 -2.84
N LEU A 327 -20.61 -4.12 -3.15
CA LEU A 327 -19.54 -3.33 -2.54
C LEU A 327 -19.60 -1.87 -3.01
N SER A 328 -19.59 -0.95 -2.04
CA SER A 328 -19.62 0.49 -2.30
C SER A 328 -18.37 1.22 -1.81
N GLU A 329 -17.83 0.81 -0.67
CA GLU A 329 -16.71 1.47 -0.03
C GLU A 329 -15.87 0.46 0.77
N VAL A 330 -14.55 0.65 0.75
CA VAL A 330 -13.60 -0.07 1.58
C VAL A 330 -12.98 0.90 2.57
N ARG A 331 -12.92 0.50 3.85
CA ARG A 331 -12.21 1.23 4.90
C ARG A 331 -11.11 0.39 5.50
N VAL A 332 -9.94 1.00 5.64
CA VAL A 332 -8.78 0.36 6.28
C VAL A 332 -8.36 1.20 7.48
N TYR A 333 -8.22 0.55 8.62
CA TYR A 333 -7.81 1.13 9.89
C TYR A 333 -6.47 0.55 10.29
N ILE A 334 -5.48 1.41 10.55
CA ILE A 334 -4.13 0.98 10.85
C ILE A 334 -3.67 1.66 12.14
N LEU A 335 -3.33 0.88 13.15
CA LEU A 335 -2.76 1.37 14.41
C LEU A 335 -1.24 1.34 14.32
N ALA A 336 -0.59 2.50 14.43
CA ALA A 336 0.85 2.63 14.49
C ALA A 336 1.26 3.75 15.46
N TYR A 337 2.56 3.96 15.69
CA TYR A 337 3.03 5.17 16.38
C TYR A 337 4.06 5.94 15.57
N GLU A 338 4.14 7.23 15.89
CA GLU A 338 5.04 8.17 15.24
C GLU A 338 6.30 8.43 16.09
N GLY A 339 7.41 8.68 15.40
CA GLY A 339 8.68 9.02 16.01
C GLY A 339 9.33 7.87 16.79
N GLN A 340 9.97 8.22 17.91
CA GLN A 340 10.65 7.28 18.80
C GLN A 340 10.10 7.41 20.21
N ARG A 341 10.43 6.44 21.09
CA ARG A 341 10.09 6.47 22.51
C ARG A 341 10.47 7.81 23.13
N ASP A 342 9.51 8.48 23.75
CA ASP A 342 9.69 9.69 24.53
C ASP A 342 9.39 9.40 26.01
N PRO A 343 10.42 9.26 26.87
CA PRO A 343 10.24 8.94 28.28
C PRO A 343 9.36 9.95 29.04
N ASN A 344 9.24 11.19 28.53
CA ASN A 344 8.45 12.26 29.15
C ASN A 344 7.03 12.35 28.58
N TYR A 345 6.73 11.59 27.53
CA TYR A 345 5.39 11.51 26.96
C TYR A 345 4.57 10.45 27.68
N VAL A 346 3.28 10.74 27.91
CA VAL A 346 2.31 9.80 28.46
C VAL A 346 1.09 9.80 27.55
N PHE A 347 0.90 8.71 26.82
CA PHE A 347 -0.27 8.46 26.00
C PHE A 347 -1.50 8.29 26.90
N ASN A 348 -2.58 8.99 26.56
CA ASN A 348 -3.83 8.99 27.32
C ASN A 348 -5.08 8.95 26.44
N ASN A 349 -4.91 8.75 25.13
CA ASN A 349 -6.01 8.74 24.17
C ASN A 349 -6.55 7.31 23.95
N PHE A 350 -6.97 6.67 25.04
CA PHE A 350 -7.57 5.33 24.99
C PHE A 350 -9.06 5.41 24.63
N THR A 351 -9.57 4.32 24.06
CA THR A 351 -10.97 4.24 23.67
C THR A 351 -11.85 3.92 24.87
N ALA A 352 -12.73 4.86 25.22
CA ALA A 352 -13.71 4.66 26.28
C ALA A 352 -14.63 3.47 25.97
N GLY A 353 -14.83 2.59 26.96
CA GLY A 353 -15.70 1.42 26.84
C GLY A 353 -15.07 0.18 26.17
N ALA A 354 -13.80 0.24 25.77
CA ALA A 354 -13.03 -0.92 25.31
C ALA A 354 -12.36 -1.65 26.50
N CYS A 355 -11.19 -1.16 26.92
CA CYS A 355 -10.48 -1.51 28.14
C CYS A 355 -9.64 -0.31 28.60
N ALA A 356 -9.00 -0.38 29.77
CA ALA A 356 -8.26 0.75 30.35
C ALA A 356 -7.06 1.23 29.49
N THR A 357 -6.53 0.35 28.65
CA THR A 357 -5.32 0.54 27.83
C THR A 357 -5.58 0.27 26.34
N CYS A 358 -6.84 0.18 25.93
CA CYS A 358 -7.20 -0.20 24.58
C CYS A 358 -7.33 0.99 23.63
N VAL A 359 -6.93 0.78 22.38
CA VAL A 359 -7.21 1.67 21.26
C VAL A 359 -8.05 0.90 20.25
N ARG A 360 -9.17 1.48 19.81
CA ARG A 360 -10.03 0.86 18.81
C ARG A 360 -9.47 1.04 17.41
N VAL A 361 -9.35 -0.06 16.70
CA VAL A 361 -8.92 -0.16 15.31
C VAL A 361 -10.11 -0.68 14.53
N GLY A 362 -10.83 0.19 13.82
CA GLY A 362 -12.09 -0.16 13.17
C GLY A 362 -13.23 0.78 13.53
N MET A 363 -14.44 0.47 13.05
CA MET A 363 -15.65 1.25 13.32
C MET A 363 -16.21 0.99 14.72
N ALA A 364 -16.17 -0.26 15.16
CA ALA A 364 -16.74 -0.72 16.41
C ALA A 364 -15.98 -1.96 16.91
N SER A 365 -16.20 -2.38 18.15
CA SER A 365 -15.55 -3.60 18.68
C SER A 365 -15.93 -4.88 17.95
N ALA A 366 -17.10 -4.91 17.29
CA ALA A 366 -17.55 -6.02 16.45
C ALA A 366 -17.20 -5.85 14.96
N LEU A 367 -16.64 -4.70 14.59
CA LEU A 367 -16.30 -4.32 13.21
C LEU A 367 -14.90 -3.70 13.25
N GLY A 368 -13.92 -4.57 13.43
CA GLY A 368 -12.55 -4.27 13.80
C GLY A 368 -12.19 -4.87 15.16
N ARG A 369 -11.34 -4.17 15.92
CA ARG A 369 -10.73 -4.71 17.14
C ARG A 369 -10.42 -3.64 18.17
N ASP A 370 -10.58 -4.01 19.44
CA ASP A 370 -10.03 -3.25 20.56
C ASP A 370 -8.64 -3.79 20.90
N TYR A 371 -7.60 -3.07 20.48
CA TYR A 371 -6.22 -3.50 20.66
C TYR A 371 -5.70 -3.03 22.02
N ASP A 372 -5.34 -3.97 22.89
CA ASP A 372 -4.75 -3.66 24.19
C ASP A 372 -3.26 -3.36 24.09
N LEU A 373 -2.88 -2.10 24.30
CA LEU A 373 -1.50 -1.65 24.26
C LEU A 373 -0.66 -2.17 25.45
N SER A 374 -1.28 -2.73 26.49
CA SER A 374 -0.55 -3.21 27.67
C SER A 374 0.42 -4.37 27.37
N ALA A 375 0.24 -5.06 26.24
CA ALA A 375 1.15 -6.07 25.72
C ALA A 375 2.49 -5.49 25.23
N ILE A 376 2.57 -4.18 25.01
CA ILE A 376 3.74 -3.49 24.48
C ILE A 376 4.49 -2.79 25.62
N THR A 377 5.78 -3.04 25.73
CA THR A 377 6.64 -2.42 26.75
C THR A 377 6.67 -0.90 26.56
N ASP A 378 6.52 -0.16 27.67
CA ASP A 378 6.53 1.31 27.67
C ASP A 378 5.51 1.95 26.71
N TYR A 379 4.38 1.28 26.43
CA TYR A 379 3.36 1.74 25.48
C TYR A 379 2.91 3.19 25.70
N LEU A 380 2.92 3.67 26.95
CA LEU A 380 2.60 5.07 27.30
C LEU A 380 3.58 6.09 26.73
N ASN A 381 4.82 5.70 26.46
CA ASN A 381 5.88 6.59 25.97
C ASN A 381 5.94 6.67 24.44
N TYR A 382 4.94 6.12 23.74
CA TYR A 382 4.82 6.15 22.27
C TYR A 382 3.56 6.92 21.84
N ARG A 383 3.67 7.63 20.71
CA ARG A 383 2.58 8.44 20.16
C ARG A 383 1.72 7.61 19.20
N TRP A 384 0.83 6.80 19.77
CA TRP A 384 -0.09 5.96 19.00
C TRP A 384 -1.11 6.79 18.22
N LYS A 385 -1.41 6.32 17.02
CA LYS A 385 -2.35 6.92 16.08
C LYS A 385 -3.03 5.83 15.26
N VAL A 386 -4.32 6.02 15.03
CA VAL A 386 -5.09 5.21 14.09
C VAL A 386 -5.22 6.00 12.80
N TYR A 387 -4.69 5.45 11.72
CA TYR A 387 -4.93 5.94 10.37
C TYR A 387 -6.21 5.31 9.85
N THR A 388 -7.06 6.12 9.22
CA THR A 388 -8.30 5.66 8.61
C THR A 388 -8.31 6.07 7.15
N LEU A 389 -8.36 5.08 6.27
CA LEU A 389 -8.55 5.23 4.84
C LEU A 389 -9.99 4.84 4.52
N ALA A 390 -10.66 5.66 3.73
CA ALA A 390 -11.98 5.37 3.17
C ALA A 390 -11.95 5.65 1.67
N VAL A 391 -12.33 4.65 0.89
CA VAL A 391 -12.22 4.63 -0.58
C VAL A 391 -13.48 4.04 -1.19
N THR A 392 -14.08 4.76 -2.13
CA THR A 392 -15.23 4.28 -2.92
C THR A 392 -14.73 3.47 -4.11
N THR A 393 -15.42 2.36 -4.41
CA THR A 393 -14.95 1.38 -5.41
C THR A 393 -15.60 1.62 -6.77
N ASP A 394 -15.18 2.67 -7.49
CA ASP A 394 -15.81 3.08 -8.75
C ASP A 394 -15.56 2.13 -9.92
N ASN A 395 -14.42 1.41 -9.91
CA ASN A 395 -14.00 0.52 -10.99
C ASN A 395 -14.75 -0.84 -11.02
N LEU A 396 -15.57 -1.11 -10.00
CA LEU A 396 -16.35 -2.35 -9.88
C LEU A 396 -17.69 -2.32 -10.61
N ARG A 397 -18.16 -1.14 -10.99
CA ARG A 397 -19.45 -0.92 -11.66
C ARG A 397 -19.33 -0.83 -13.17
#